data_AF-A0A9X0CSM1-F1
#
_entry.id   AF-A0A9X0CSM1-F1
#
_cell.length_a   1.000
_cell.length_b   1.000
_cell.length_c   1.000
_cell.angle_alpha   90.00
_cell.angle_beta   90.00
_cell.angle_gamma   90.00
#
_symmetry.space_group_name_H-M   'P 1'
#
loop_
_entity.id
_entity.type
_entity.pdbx_description
1 polymer ?
#
loop_
_entity_poly.entity_id
_entity_poly.type
_entity_poly.pdbx_seq_one_letter_code
_entity_poly.pdbx_strand_id
1 'polypeptide(L)'
;MGKGSQFLLLLWKNLTLLKRTPVRTFFQISMPLLFITILVLLRALVVKDEHRPNITYTAFDINQLPPLNEDYPTKWKMAFTPNTTNVKRVMAMVANQLSLEVEGFQSEETMVKALVSEEQNGDKHSNVMFLGGIVFNKTLDSRDVIYKIRLSSSSKKKKKNPYVFELPGPRGGNSTHGGPPDYFGEGFLSLQHAVDFAIIKFKGNIEDLNATVSVKRFPYPDYIHDPFILVIQGSLPLLLMLSLVFTALNIVRDIVYEKEKKLKESMKMMGLSGWLHWLAWFTKYFIFLLITMGLATIFFTVKYNDNGQCP
;
A
#
# COMPACT_ATOMS: atom_id res chain seq x y z
N MET A 1 54.38 11.25 19.94
CA MET A 1 53.25 10.28 19.89
C MET A 1 52.62 10.30 18.51
N GLY A 2 52.27 9.14 17.94
CA GLY A 2 51.53 9.07 16.67
C GLY A 2 50.04 9.37 16.87
N LYS A 3 49.34 9.82 15.82
CA LYS A 3 47.90 10.16 15.90
C LYS A 3 47.03 8.97 16.38
N GLY A 4 47.41 7.74 16.04
CA GLY A 4 46.74 6.52 16.52
C GLY A 4 46.87 6.29 18.03
N SER A 5 48.04 6.57 18.65
CA SER A 5 48.19 6.43 20.10
C SER A 5 47.39 7.49 20.87
N GLN A 6 47.27 8.71 20.31
CA GLN A 6 46.39 9.75 20.85
C GLN A 6 44.91 9.34 20.77
N PHE A 7 44.48 8.69 19.67
CA PHE A 7 43.13 8.17 19.52
C PHE A 7 42.80 7.07 20.54
N LEU A 8 43.68 6.08 20.70
CA LEU A 8 43.54 5.00 21.69
C LEU A 8 43.43 5.54 23.12
N LEU A 9 44.22 6.57 23.46
CA LEU A 9 44.18 7.20 24.78
C LEU A 9 42.87 7.97 25.03
N LEU A 10 42.33 8.64 24.00
CA LEU A 10 40.98 9.24 24.06
C LEU A 10 39.87 8.19 24.22
N LEU A 11 39.96 7.06 23.51
CA LEU A 11 39.01 5.95 23.68
C LEU A 11 39.10 5.36 25.09
N TRP A 12 40.31 5.17 25.62
CA TRP A 12 40.51 4.67 26.98
C TRP A 12 39.96 5.62 28.04
N LYS A 13 40.14 6.94 27.88
CA LYS A 13 39.44 7.96 28.69
C LYS A 13 37.92 7.78 28.59
N ASN A 14 37.37 7.68 27.39
CA ASN A 14 35.92 7.59 27.16
C ASN A 14 35.29 6.31 27.73
N LEU A 15 36.00 5.17 27.65
CA LEU A 15 35.62 3.89 28.26
C LEU A 15 35.77 3.94 29.79
N THR A 16 36.80 4.60 30.32
CA THR A 16 36.98 4.78 31.77
C THR A 16 35.86 5.64 32.37
N LEU A 17 35.45 6.71 31.67
CA LEU A 17 34.28 7.52 32.06
C LEU A 17 32.98 6.70 32.02
N LEU A 18 32.81 5.85 30.99
CA LEU A 18 31.68 4.93 30.88
C LEU A 18 31.61 3.98 32.09
N LYS A 19 32.71 3.30 32.42
CA LYS A 19 32.84 2.37 33.57
C LYS A 19 32.60 3.03 34.92
N ARG A 20 32.89 4.34 35.06
CA ARG A 20 32.66 5.12 36.29
C ARG A 20 31.21 5.62 36.45
N THR A 21 30.34 5.46 35.45
CA THR A 21 28.93 5.88 35.51
C THR A 21 27.94 4.73 35.24
N PRO A 22 28.03 3.60 35.96
CA PRO A 22 27.32 2.36 35.62
C PRO A 22 25.79 2.51 35.60
N VAL A 23 25.22 3.26 36.55
CA VAL A 23 23.77 3.55 36.60
C VAL A 23 23.30 4.28 35.35
N ARG A 24 24.07 5.29 34.89
CA ARG A 24 23.72 6.07 33.70
C ARG A 24 23.76 5.20 32.44
N THR A 25 24.78 4.36 32.32
CA THR A 25 24.93 3.44 31.18
C THR A 25 23.86 2.36 31.18
N PHE A 26 23.44 1.86 32.36
CA PHE A 26 22.32 0.96 32.48
C PHE A 26 21.04 1.58 31.95
N PHE A 27 20.65 2.78 32.40
CA PHE A 27 19.46 3.47 31.86
C PHE A 27 19.58 3.79 30.37
N GLN A 28 20.77 4.11 29.87
CA GLN A 28 20.99 4.41 28.45
C GLN A 28 20.87 3.18 27.53
N ILE A 29 21.11 1.97 28.05
CA ILE A 29 20.84 0.69 27.35
C ILE A 29 19.38 0.25 27.57
N SER A 30 18.91 0.36 28.81
CA SER A 30 17.58 -0.12 29.24
C SER A 30 16.44 0.68 28.62
N MET A 31 16.56 2.00 28.41
CA MET A 31 15.47 2.80 27.84
C MET A 31 15.14 2.40 26.39
N PRO A 32 16.11 2.26 25.45
CA PRO A 32 15.85 1.67 24.14
C PRO A 32 15.20 0.29 24.21
N LEU A 33 15.77 -0.61 25.03
CA LEU A 33 15.28 -1.98 25.17
C LEU A 33 13.88 -2.06 25.78
N LEU A 34 13.49 -1.14 26.67
CA LEU A 34 12.17 -1.11 27.31
C LEU A 34 11.04 -0.96 26.28
N PHE A 35 11.18 -0.09 25.29
CA PHE A 35 10.18 0.04 24.22
C PHE A 35 10.09 -1.22 23.35
N ILE A 36 11.20 -1.92 23.16
CA ILE A 36 11.25 -3.19 22.41
C ILE A 36 10.63 -4.33 23.24
N THR A 37 10.91 -4.41 24.54
CA THR A 37 10.29 -5.43 25.41
C THR A 37 8.78 -5.21 25.54
N ILE A 38 8.29 -3.96 25.54
CA ILE A 38 6.84 -3.68 25.45
C ILE A 38 6.24 -4.24 24.15
N LEU A 39 6.90 -4.04 23.00
CA LEU A 39 6.43 -4.62 21.72
C LEU A 39 6.43 -6.15 21.74
N VAL A 40 7.49 -6.78 22.28
CA VAL A 40 7.60 -8.23 22.39
C VAL A 40 6.54 -8.80 23.35
N LEU A 41 6.28 -8.14 24.48
CA LEU A 41 5.22 -8.51 25.42
C LEU A 41 3.82 -8.35 24.82
N LEU A 42 3.59 -7.30 24.02
CA LEU A 42 2.34 -7.14 23.26
C LEU A 42 2.11 -8.30 22.30
N ARG A 43 3.15 -8.76 21.59
CA ARG A 43 3.06 -9.97 20.76
C ARG A 43 2.71 -11.19 21.61
N ALA A 44 3.49 -11.45 22.66
CA ALA A 44 3.36 -12.68 23.45
C ALA A 44 2.02 -12.80 24.20
N LEU A 45 1.43 -11.67 24.62
CA LEU A 45 0.24 -11.66 25.48
C LEU A 45 -1.08 -11.32 24.76
N VAL A 46 -1.05 -10.54 23.68
CA VAL A 46 -2.28 -9.94 23.11
C VAL A 46 -2.60 -10.45 21.71
N VAL A 47 -1.61 -10.72 20.85
CA VAL A 47 -1.86 -11.10 19.46
C VAL A 47 -1.27 -12.46 19.13
N LYS A 48 -2.17 -13.42 18.88
CA LYS A 48 -1.82 -14.73 18.33
C LYS A 48 -2.07 -14.74 16.83
N ASP A 49 -1.16 -15.36 16.11
CA ASP A 49 -1.24 -15.56 14.67
C ASP A 49 -2.34 -16.59 14.37
N GLU A 50 -3.30 -16.27 13.49
CA GLU A 50 -4.41 -17.17 13.15
C GLU A 50 -4.10 -17.90 11.83
N HIS A 51 -4.02 -19.22 11.86
CA HIS A 51 -3.93 -20.01 10.63
C HIS A 51 -5.29 -20.09 9.94
N ARG A 52 -5.37 -19.63 8.69
CA ARG A 52 -6.60 -19.63 7.88
C ARG A 52 -6.47 -20.60 6.71
N PRO A 53 -7.44 -21.50 6.52
CA PRO A 53 -7.42 -22.46 5.42
C PRO A 53 -7.64 -21.77 4.07
N ASN A 54 -7.36 -22.51 3.00
CA ASN A 54 -7.55 -22.06 1.63
C ASN A 54 -8.97 -21.57 1.36
N ILE A 55 -9.07 -20.59 0.47
CA ILE A 55 -10.34 -19.97 0.10
C ILE A 55 -10.60 -20.27 -1.37
N THR A 56 -11.62 -21.09 -1.62
CA THR A 56 -12.15 -21.35 -2.95
C THR A 56 -13.30 -20.40 -3.26
N TYR A 57 -13.34 -19.89 -4.50
CA TYR A 57 -14.39 -18.99 -4.96
C TYR A 57 -15.38 -19.72 -5.89
N THR A 58 -16.65 -19.33 -5.82
CA THR A 58 -17.66 -19.72 -6.82
C THR A 58 -17.44 -18.93 -8.12
N ALA A 59 -17.90 -19.50 -9.23
CA ALA A 59 -18.00 -18.77 -10.49
C ALA A 59 -19.20 -17.80 -10.43
N PHE A 60 -19.15 -16.72 -11.20
CA PHE A 60 -20.24 -15.76 -11.35
C PHE A 60 -20.40 -15.34 -12.81
N ASP A 61 -21.62 -14.94 -13.17
CA ASP A 61 -21.94 -14.46 -14.52
C ASP A 61 -21.68 -12.96 -14.66
N ILE A 62 -21.27 -12.56 -15.86
CA ILE A 62 -20.98 -11.16 -16.23
C ILE A 62 -21.97 -10.60 -17.27
N ASN A 63 -23.09 -11.30 -17.47
CA ASN A 63 -24.12 -10.95 -18.46
C ASN A 63 -24.97 -9.74 -18.06
N GLN A 64 -24.88 -9.30 -16.80
CA GLN A 64 -25.67 -8.20 -16.24
C GLN A 64 -24.75 -7.14 -15.64
N LEU A 65 -25.19 -5.90 -15.64
CA LEU A 65 -24.55 -4.85 -14.85
C LEU A 65 -24.79 -5.11 -13.35
N PRO A 66 -23.88 -4.66 -12.45
CA PRO A 66 -24.10 -4.77 -11.02
C PRO A 66 -25.39 -4.04 -10.62
N PRO A 67 -26.14 -4.54 -9.61
CA PRO A 67 -27.40 -3.92 -9.20
C PRO A 67 -27.18 -2.46 -8.77
N LEU A 68 -28.06 -1.60 -9.27
CA LEU A 68 -28.16 -0.21 -8.86
C LEU A 68 -28.66 -0.17 -7.41
N ASN A 69 -27.88 0.46 -6.52
CA ASN A 69 -28.35 0.81 -5.18
C ASN A 69 -29.33 1.99 -5.27
N GLU A 70 -30.17 2.18 -4.25
CA GLU A 70 -31.19 3.25 -4.20
C GLU A 70 -30.62 4.68 -4.36
N ASP A 71 -29.33 4.90 -4.07
CA ASP A 71 -28.62 6.18 -4.24
C ASP A 71 -28.21 6.50 -5.72
N TYR A 72 -28.55 5.66 -6.70
CA TYR A 72 -28.00 5.69 -8.06
C TYR A 72 -29.10 5.83 -9.15
N PRO A 73 -28.76 6.37 -10.33
CA PRO A 73 -29.71 6.59 -11.43
C PRO A 73 -30.48 5.32 -11.82
N THR A 74 -31.75 5.48 -12.18
CA THR A 74 -32.63 4.37 -12.59
C THR A 74 -32.20 3.68 -13.89
N LYS A 75 -31.36 4.33 -14.71
CA LYS A 75 -30.76 3.76 -15.92
C LYS A 75 -29.33 4.20 -16.16
N TRP A 76 -28.53 3.28 -16.70
CA TRP A 76 -27.19 3.58 -17.22
C TRP A 76 -27.22 4.02 -18.68
N LYS A 77 -26.41 5.03 -18.99
CA LYS A 77 -26.13 5.49 -20.35
C LYS A 77 -24.66 5.26 -20.70
N MET A 78 -24.36 5.05 -21.97
CA MET A 78 -22.99 4.84 -22.45
C MET A 78 -22.72 5.65 -23.70
N ALA A 79 -21.64 6.42 -23.67
CA ALA A 79 -21.15 7.14 -24.83
C ALA A 79 -20.33 6.21 -25.75
N PHE A 80 -20.29 6.48 -27.04
CA PHE A 80 -19.38 5.81 -27.96
C PHE A 80 -18.88 6.73 -29.09
N THR A 81 -17.74 6.39 -29.67
CA THR A 81 -17.15 7.12 -30.81
C THR A 81 -16.26 6.21 -31.65
N PRO A 82 -16.15 6.38 -32.99
CA PRO A 82 -16.84 7.38 -33.83
C PRO A 82 -18.29 6.98 -34.16
N ASN A 83 -19.12 7.97 -34.46
CA ASN A 83 -20.55 7.81 -34.76
C ASN A 83 -20.83 7.27 -36.19
N THR A 84 -20.25 6.11 -36.51
CA THR A 84 -20.42 5.38 -37.78
C THR A 84 -21.57 4.37 -37.70
N THR A 85 -22.10 3.94 -38.85
CA THR A 85 -23.15 2.91 -38.96
C THR A 85 -22.74 1.59 -38.30
N ASN A 86 -21.49 1.17 -38.50
CA ASN A 86 -20.99 -0.12 -38.03
C ASN A 86 -20.82 -0.10 -36.50
N VAL A 87 -20.25 0.97 -35.94
CA VAL A 87 -20.18 1.17 -34.48
C VAL A 87 -21.57 1.27 -33.86
N LYS A 88 -22.49 2.03 -34.47
CA LYS A 88 -23.90 2.10 -34.03
C LYS A 88 -24.55 0.72 -33.91
N ARG A 89 -24.33 -0.16 -34.90
CA ARG A 89 -24.91 -1.52 -34.90
C ARG A 89 -24.34 -2.38 -33.76
N VAL A 90 -23.02 -2.33 -33.54
CA VAL A 90 -22.38 -3.03 -32.41
C VAL A 90 -22.87 -2.47 -31.07
N MET A 91 -22.92 -1.16 -30.91
CA MET A 91 -23.38 -0.52 -29.68
C MET A 91 -24.88 -0.75 -29.39
N ALA A 92 -25.71 -0.92 -30.42
CA ALA A 92 -27.10 -1.35 -30.25
C ALA A 92 -27.23 -2.79 -29.73
N MET A 93 -26.32 -3.70 -30.09
CA MET A 93 -26.26 -5.05 -29.51
C MET A 93 -25.86 -4.99 -28.03
N VAL A 94 -24.86 -4.17 -27.68
CA VAL A 94 -24.43 -3.94 -26.28
C VAL A 94 -25.57 -3.33 -25.44
N ALA A 95 -26.28 -2.35 -26.00
CA ALA A 95 -27.44 -1.72 -25.40
C ALA A 95 -28.54 -2.72 -25.03
N ASN A 96 -28.85 -3.64 -25.96
CA ASN A 96 -29.85 -4.69 -25.77
C ASN A 96 -29.40 -5.74 -24.74
N GLN A 97 -28.13 -6.15 -24.75
CA GLN A 97 -27.61 -7.16 -23.82
C GLN A 97 -27.58 -6.67 -22.36
N LEU A 98 -27.24 -5.40 -22.12
CA LEU A 98 -27.05 -4.84 -20.78
C LEU A 98 -28.18 -3.90 -20.34
N SER A 99 -29.26 -3.78 -21.12
CA SER A 99 -30.40 -2.87 -20.88
C SER A 99 -29.97 -1.42 -20.63
N LEU A 100 -29.02 -0.91 -21.42
CA LEU A 100 -28.45 0.44 -21.30
C LEU A 100 -28.77 1.33 -22.49
N GLU A 101 -28.75 2.65 -22.30
CA GLU A 101 -28.96 3.63 -23.37
C GLU A 101 -27.62 4.03 -24.00
N VAL A 102 -27.54 4.21 -25.33
CA VAL A 102 -26.28 4.54 -26.04
C VAL A 102 -26.33 5.88 -26.79
N GLU A 103 -25.27 6.68 -26.69
CA GLU A 103 -25.13 7.96 -27.40
C GLU A 103 -23.81 8.03 -28.20
N GLY A 104 -23.92 8.41 -29.48
CA GLY A 104 -22.79 8.42 -30.43
C GLY A 104 -22.18 9.80 -30.66
N PHE A 105 -20.88 9.93 -30.41
CA PHE A 105 -20.09 11.15 -30.57
C PHE A 105 -19.17 11.06 -31.78
N GLN A 106 -18.95 12.20 -32.46
CA GLN A 106 -18.12 12.25 -33.67
C GLN A 106 -16.61 12.09 -33.38
N SER A 107 -16.13 12.63 -32.25
CA SER A 107 -14.72 12.56 -31.86
C SER A 107 -14.54 12.21 -30.38
N GLU A 108 -13.42 11.55 -30.07
CA GLU A 108 -12.95 11.22 -28.72
C GLU A 108 -12.97 12.45 -27.79
N GLU A 109 -12.54 13.62 -28.29
CA GLU A 109 -12.53 14.86 -27.51
C GLU A 109 -13.93 15.36 -27.17
N THR A 110 -14.86 15.30 -28.13
CA THR A 110 -16.26 15.74 -27.91
C THR A 110 -16.95 14.86 -26.89
N MET A 111 -16.68 13.54 -26.93
CA MET A 111 -17.17 12.57 -25.96
C MET A 111 -16.63 12.85 -24.55
N VAL A 112 -15.32 13.04 -24.41
CA VAL A 112 -14.70 13.30 -23.09
C VAL A 112 -15.19 14.63 -22.51
N LYS A 113 -15.32 15.69 -23.32
CA LYS A 113 -15.86 16.98 -22.86
C LYS A 113 -17.29 16.84 -22.35
N ALA A 114 -18.16 16.10 -23.04
CA ALA A 114 -19.52 15.81 -22.59
C ALA A 114 -19.53 15.04 -21.25
N LEU A 115 -18.82 13.91 -21.17
CA LEU A 115 -18.72 13.08 -19.97
C LEU A 115 -18.21 13.87 -18.74
N VAL A 116 -17.15 14.68 -18.91
CA VAL A 116 -16.61 15.51 -17.82
C VAL A 116 -17.58 16.62 -17.42
N SER A 117 -18.30 17.21 -18.37
CA SER A 117 -19.30 18.24 -18.06
C SER A 117 -20.50 17.69 -17.28
N GLU A 118 -20.92 16.45 -17.56
CA GLU A 118 -21.96 15.76 -16.79
C GLU A 118 -21.46 15.34 -15.40
N GLU A 119 -20.21 14.89 -15.26
CA GLU A 119 -19.63 14.62 -13.93
C GLU A 119 -19.47 15.89 -13.05
N GLN A 120 -19.26 17.06 -13.66
CA GLN A 120 -19.08 18.33 -12.94
C GLN A 120 -20.39 19.05 -12.61
N ASN A 121 -21.35 19.05 -13.54
CA ASN A 121 -22.61 19.79 -13.42
C ASN A 121 -23.82 18.89 -13.09
N GLY A 122 -23.66 17.56 -13.11
CA GLY A 122 -24.73 16.61 -12.89
C GLY A 122 -25.33 16.71 -11.50
N ASP A 123 -26.64 16.95 -11.43
CA ASP A 123 -27.41 16.69 -10.23
C ASP A 123 -27.38 15.19 -9.96
N LYS A 124 -27.03 14.78 -8.74
CA LYS A 124 -26.96 13.37 -8.34
C LYS A 124 -28.31 12.66 -8.42
N HIS A 125 -29.41 13.42 -8.51
CA HIS A 125 -30.78 12.92 -8.65
C HIS A 125 -31.22 12.77 -10.12
N SER A 126 -30.34 12.97 -11.10
CA SER A 126 -30.68 12.70 -12.50
C SER A 126 -30.93 11.21 -12.72
N ASN A 127 -32.10 10.85 -13.26
CA ASN A 127 -32.51 9.45 -13.49
C ASN A 127 -31.61 8.66 -14.45
N VAL A 128 -30.75 9.33 -15.21
CA VAL A 128 -29.85 8.76 -16.21
C VAL A 128 -28.47 9.36 -16.02
N MET A 129 -27.43 8.52 -16.01
CA MET A 129 -26.03 8.95 -15.90
C MET A 129 -25.15 8.16 -16.86
N PHE A 130 -24.11 8.78 -17.41
CA PHE A 130 -23.08 8.03 -18.13
C PHE A 130 -22.25 7.12 -17.20
N LEU A 131 -22.29 5.81 -17.46
CA LEU A 131 -21.37 4.82 -16.88
C LEU A 131 -19.95 4.98 -17.45
N GLY A 132 -19.84 5.45 -18.70
CA GLY A 132 -18.58 5.69 -19.38
C GLY A 132 -18.72 5.91 -20.88
N GLY A 133 -17.60 5.90 -21.59
CA GLY A 133 -17.51 5.99 -23.04
C GLY A 133 -16.60 4.94 -23.68
N ILE A 134 -16.95 4.47 -24.88
CA ILE A 134 -16.15 3.53 -25.67
C ILE A 134 -15.57 4.23 -26.90
N VAL A 135 -14.27 4.08 -27.13
CA VAL A 135 -13.55 4.64 -28.27
C VAL A 135 -13.05 3.53 -29.17
N PHE A 136 -13.53 3.46 -30.41
CA PHE A 136 -12.95 2.59 -31.44
C PHE A 136 -11.89 3.38 -32.24
N ASN A 137 -10.64 2.90 -32.23
CA ASN A 137 -9.49 3.63 -32.78
C ASN A 137 -9.29 3.40 -34.28
N LYS A 138 -9.79 2.27 -34.80
CA LYS A 138 -9.82 1.92 -36.23
C LYS A 138 -11.28 1.67 -36.64
N THR A 139 -11.56 1.75 -37.94
CA THR A 139 -12.84 1.28 -38.48
C THR A 139 -13.03 -0.21 -38.17
N LEU A 140 -14.26 -0.61 -37.84
CA LEU A 140 -14.61 -2.00 -37.51
C LEU A 140 -14.43 -2.98 -38.68
N ASP A 141 -14.10 -2.48 -39.87
CA ASP A 141 -13.85 -3.28 -41.07
C ASP A 141 -12.43 -3.87 -41.05
N SER A 142 -11.50 -3.24 -40.32
CA SER A 142 -10.13 -3.74 -40.11
C SER A 142 -10.12 -5.14 -39.49
N ARG A 143 -9.12 -5.97 -39.83
CA ARG A 143 -8.97 -7.32 -39.23
C ARG A 143 -8.76 -7.25 -37.72
N ASP A 144 -7.97 -6.27 -37.27
CA ASP A 144 -7.72 -6.01 -35.86
C ASP A 144 -8.63 -4.88 -35.36
N VAL A 145 -9.52 -5.19 -34.41
CA VAL A 145 -10.38 -4.21 -33.76
C VAL A 145 -9.68 -3.72 -32.49
N ILE A 146 -9.36 -2.43 -32.43
CA ILE A 146 -8.73 -1.79 -31.26
C ILE A 146 -9.72 -0.80 -30.68
N TYR A 147 -10.19 -1.06 -29.46
CA TYR A 147 -11.09 -0.17 -28.72
C TYR A 147 -10.55 0.15 -27.32
N LYS A 148 -11.07 1.21 -26.70
CA LYS A 148 -10.75 1.67 -25.35
C LYS A 148 -12.05 1.86 -24.58
N ILE A 149 -12.18 1.28 -23.38
CA ILE A 149 -13.26 1.59 -22.43
C ILE A 149 -12.77 2.69 -21.49
N ARG A 150 -13.56 3.75 -21.32
CA ARG A 150 -13.32 4.84 -20.37
C ARG A 150 -14.50 4.92 -19.40
N LEU A 151 -14.37 4.35 -18.22
CA LEU A 151 -15.39 4.46 -17.18
C LEU A 151 -15.40 5.85 -16.52
N SER A 152 -16.59 6.25 -16.09
CA SER A 152 -16.79 7.42 -15.23
C SER A 152 -15.96 7.30 -13.95
N SER A 153 -15.37 8.41 -13.50
CA SER A 153 -14.69 8.45 -12.21
C SER A 153 -15.65 8.49 -11.02
N SER A 154 -16.96 8.71 -11.26
CA SER A 154 -17.99 8.67 -10.22
C SER A 154 -18.33 7.24 -9.78
N SER A 155 -18.26 6.27 -10.69
CA SER A 155 -18.49 4.82 -10.42
C SER A 155 -17.51 4.25 -9.37
N LYS A 156 -16.36 4.90 -9.17
CA LYS A 156 -15.37 4.51 -8.16
C LYS A 156 -15.90 4.74 -6.75
N LYS A 157 -16.47 3.69 -6.14
CA LYS A 157 -16.64 3.58 -4.69
C LYS A 157 -15.29 3.93 -4.03
N LYS A 158 -15.20 5.09 -3.35
CA LYS A 158 -13.95 5.68 -2.81
C LYS A 158 -13.35 4.93 -1.61
N LYS A 159 -13.32 3.59 -1.65
CA LYS A 159 -12.51 2.75 -0.76
C LYS A 159 -11.06 2.78 -1.25
N LYS A 160 -10.36 3.89 -0.98
CA LYS A 160 -8.89 3.89 -1.02
C LYS A 160 -8.41 2.76 -0.12
N ASN A 161 -7.55 1.89 -0.62
CA ASN A 161 -6.89 0.91 0.23
C ASN A 161 -6.00 1.69 1.21
N PRO A 162 -6.20 1.60 2.54
CA PRO A 162 -5.44 2.42 3.49
C PRO A 162 -4.02 1.86 3.75
N TYR A 163 -3.70 0.72 3.15
CA TYR A 163 -2.43 -0.01 3.27
C TYR A 163 -1.66 0.05 1.93
N VAL A 164 -0.32 -0.02 2.00
CA VAL A 164 0.56 0.66 1.03
C VAL A 164 1.45 -0.20 0.11
N PHE A 165 2.21 -1.25 0.46
CA PHE A 165 2.15 -2.29 1.51
C PHE A 165 0.99 -3.30 1.36
N GLU A 166 1.35 -4.53 0.97
CA GLU A 166 0.45 -5.68 0.81
C GLU A 166 0.20 -6.38 2.15
N LEU A 167 -1.02 -6.84 2.37
CA LEU A 167 -1.40 -7.67 3.52
C LEU A 167 -1.28 -9.16 3.18
N PRO A 168 -0.93 -10.01 4.15
CA PRO A 168 -1.12 -11.45 4.00
C PRO A 168 -2.62 -11.78 3.92
N GLY A 169 -3.03 -12.44 2.84
CA GLY A 169 -4.40 -12.92 2.62
C GLY A 169 -5.03 -12.42 1.32
N PRO A 170 -6.16 -13.01 0.90
CA PRO A 170 -6.80 -12.64 -0.35
C PRO A 170 -7.47 -11.27 -0.26
N ARG A 171 -7.22 -10.42 -1.25
CA ARG A 171 -7.91 -9.14 -1.42
C ARG A 171 -9.43 -9.38 -1.51
N GLY A 172 -10.19 -8.84 -0.56
CA GLY A 172 -11.63 -9.08 -0.47
C GLY A 172 -11.96 -10.57 -0.32
N GLY A 173 -11.44 -11.22 0.74
CA GLY A 173 -11.57 -12.67 0.94
C GLY A 173 -13.00 -13.22 0.89
N ASN A 174 -14.00 -12.47 1.37
CA ASN A 174 -15.41 -12.87 1.39
C ASN A 174 -16.16 -12.59 0.08
N SER A 175 -15.53 -11.95 -0.90
CA SER A 175 -16.16 -11.53 -2.16
C SER A 175 -15.83 -12.48 -3.30
N THR A 176 -16.84 -12.93 -4.04
CA THR A 176 -16.66 -13.70 -5.28
C THR A 176 -16.01 -12.88 -6.40
N HIS A 177 -16.25 -11.56 -6.42
CA HIS A 177 -15.82 -10.65 -7.48
C HIS A 177 -14.47 -9.96 -7.21
N GLY A 178 -13.96 -10.03 -5.97
CA GLY A 178 -12.70 -9.41 -5.57
C GLY A 178 -12.83 -8.27 -4.56
N GLY A 179 -11.79 -7.46 -4.47
CA GLY A 179 -11.79 -6.20 -3.73
C GLY A 179 -11.07 -5.12 -4.55
N PRO A 180 -11.00 -3.86 -4.08
CA PRO A 180 -10.62 -2.70 -4.89
C PRO A 180 -9.32 -2.87 -5.72
N PRO A 181 -9.31 -2.49 -7.02
CA PRO A 181 -10.44 -1.99 -7.82
C PRO A 181 -11.48 -3.09 -8.12
N ASP A 182 -12.76 -2.74 -8.04
CA ASP A 182 -13.87 -3.68 -8.17
C ASP A 182 -14.42 -3.67 -9.61
N TYR A 183 -13.75 -4.39 -10.51
CA TYR A 183 -14.10 -4.40 -11.94
C TYR A 183 -15.52 -4.95 -12.24
N PHE A 184 -16.11 -5.76 -11.36
CA PHE A 184 -17.50 -6.18 -11.51
C PHE A 184 -18.45 -5.12 -10.97
N GLY A 185 -18.22 -4.61 -9.76
CA GLY A 185 -19.04 -3.59 -9.12
C GLY A 185 -18.99 -2.21 -9.78
N GLU A 186 -17.96 -1.92 -10.59
CA GLU A 186 -17.88 -0.74 -11.47
C GLU A 186 -18.49 -1.00 -12.87
N GLY A 187 -18.98 -2.21 -13.15
CA GLY A 187 -19.57 -2.62 -14.45
C GLY A 187 -18.56 -2.89 -15.57
N PHE A 188 -17.25 -2.75 -15.32
CA PHE A 188 -16.19 -2.93 -16.33
C PHE A 188 -16.23 -4.31 -17.00
N LEU A 189 -16.32 -5.39 -16.22
CA LEU A 189 -16.30 -6.75 -16.75
C LEU A 189 -17.51 -7.03 -17.65
N SER A 190 -18.70 -6.63 -17.22
CA SER A 190 -19.94 -6.83 -17.99
C SER A 190 -19.92 -6.03 -19.29
N LEU A 191 -19.41 -4.79 -19.24
CA LEU A 191 -19.22 -3.95 -20.43
C LEU A 191 -18.21 -4.54 -21.41
N GLN A 192 -17.03 -4.95 -20.93
CA GLN A 192 -16.01 -5.57 -21.78
C GLN A 192 -16.57 -6.83 -22.45
N HIS A 193 -17.23 -7.69 -21.68
CA HIS A 193 -17.85 -8.91 -22.18
C HIS A 193 -18.91 -8.65 -23.25
N ALA A 194 -19.85 -7.72 -23.00
CA ALA A 194 -20.89 -7.39 -23.97
C ALA A 194 -20.32 -6.75 -25.26
N VAL A 195 -19.29 -5.91 -25.14
CA VAL A 195 -18.60 -5.30 -26.30
C VAL A 195 -17.86 -6.37 -27.11
N ASP A 196 -17.10 -7.26 -26.47
CA ASP A 196 -16.40 -8.36 -27.13
C ASP A 196 -17.41 -9.31 -27.81
N PHE A 197 -18.52 -9.68 -27.15
CA PHE A 197 -19.59 -10.49 -27.74
C PHE A 197 -20.24 -9.80 -28.95
N ALA A 198 -20.54 -8.49 -28.86
CA ALA A 198 -21.11 -7.74 -29.96
C ALA A 198 -20.14 -7.61 -31.16
N ILE A 199 -18.84 -7.45 -30.91
CA ILE A 199 -17.81 -7.46 -31.95
C ILE A 199 -17.71 -8.84 -32.61
N ILE A 200 -17.72 -9.93 -31.83
CA ILE A 200 -17.68 -11.31 -32.33
C ILE A 200 -18.91 -11.60 -33.19
N LYS A 201 -20.12 -11.27 -32.73
CA LYS A 201 -21.37 -11.40 -33.50
C LYS A 201 -21.30 -10.62 -34.83
N PHE A 202 -20.88 -9.36 -34.77
CA PHE A 202 -20.77 -8.48 -35.95
C PHE A 202 -19.73 -8.97 -36.95
N LYS A 203 -18.55 -9.41 -36.50
CA LYS A 203 -17.48 -9.92 -37.37
C LYS A 203 -17.75 -11.33 -37.91
N GLY A 204 -18.37 -12.20 -37.12
CA GLY A 204 -18.73 -13.55 -37.52
C GLY A 204 -20.01 -13.63 -38.36
N ASN A 205 -20.78 -12.54 -38.42
CA ASN A 205 -22.14 -12.51 -38.99
C ASN A 205 -23.06 -13.57 -38.35
N ILE A 206 -22.97 -13.70 -37.02
CA ILE A 206 -23.73 -14.66 -36.20
C ILE A 206 -24.80 -13.88 -35.43
N GLU A 207 -26.07 -14.24 -35.61
CA GLU A 207 -27.19 -13.60 -34.90
C GLU A 207 -27.23 -14.06 -33.44
N ASP A 208 -27.26 -15.37 -33.19
CA ASP A 208 -27.25 -15.98 -31.86
C ASP A 208 -25.96 -16.74 -31.55
N LEU A 209 -25.20 -16.21 -30.58
CA LEU A 209 -23.98 -16.81 -30.07
C LEU A 209 -24.30 -17.47 -28.73
N ASN A 210 -24.63 -18.77 -28.77
CA ASN A 210 -24.94 -19.56 -27.57
C ASN A 210 -23.65 -20.02 -26.85
N ALA A 211 -22.95 -19.07 -26.22
CA ALA A 211 -21.75 -19.31 -25.45
C ALA A 211 -21.89 -18.69 -24.05
N THR A 212 -21.83 -19.51 -23.01
CA THR A 212 -21.86 -19.06 -21.61
C THR A 212 -20.44 -18.76 -21.13
N VAL A 213 -20.20 -17.53 -20.67
CA VAL A 213 -18.92 -17.12 -20.09
C VAL A 213 -19.15 -16.72 -18.64
N SER A 214 -18.57 -17.47 -17.73
CA SER A 214 -18.51 -17.15 -16.30
C SER A 214 -17.09 -16.84 -15.88
N VAL A 215 -16.94 -16.00 -14.86
CA VAL A 215 -15.65 -15.62 -14.28
C VAL A 215 -15.52 -16.28 -12.91
N LYS A 216 -14.33 -16.83 -12.63
CA LYS A 216 -14.00 -17.43 -11.34
C LYS A 216 -12.62 -16.96 -10.91
N ARG A 217 -12.50 -16.52 -9.65
CA ARG A 217 -11.22 -16.21 -9.03
C ARG A 217 -10.42 -17.51 -8.82
N PHE A 218 -9.11 -17.44 -9.00
CA PHE A 218 -8.21 -18.50 -8.54
C PHE A 218 -8.35 -18.70 -7.02
N PRO A 219 -8.28 -19.95 -6.52
CA PRO A 219 -8.30 -20.21 -5.10
C PRO A 219 -7.07 -19.59 -4.43
N TYR A 220 -7.24 -19.10 -3.21
CA TYR A 220 -6.15 -18.57 -2.41
C TYR A 220 -5.63 -19.66 -1.46
N PRO A 221 -4.30 -19.88 -1.34
CA PRO A 221 -3.73 -20.93 -0.48
C PRO A 221 -3.96 -20.65 1.01
N ASP A 222 -3.68 -21.66 1.85
CA ASP A 222 -3.67 -21.50 3.30
C ASP A 222 -2.68 -20.37 3.70
N TYR A 223 -3.04 -19.53 4.67
CA TYR A 223 -2.21 -18.39 5.07
C TYR A 223 -2.30 -18.08 6.56
N ILE A 224 -1.29 -17.41 7.08
CA ILE A 224 -1.25 -16.92 8.45
C ILE A 224 -1.75 -15.48 8.46
N HIS A 225 -2.80 -15.22 9.25
CA HIS A 225 -3.36 -13.90 9.48
C HIS A 225 -2.86 -13.36 10.83
N ASP A 226 -1.80 -12.56 10.78
CA ASP A 226 -1.25 -11.84 11.93
C ASP A 226 -1.63 -10.34 11.84
N PRO A 227 -2.63 -9.86 12.61
CA PRO A 227 -2.99 -8.44 12.63
C PRO A 227 -1.96 -7.57 13.36
N PHE A 228 -1.02 -8.15 14.11
CA PHE A 228 0.04 -7.41 14.80
C PHE A 228 1.01 -6.76 13.83
N ILE A 229 1.26 -7.38 12.67
CA ILE A 229 2.15 -6.85 11.62
C ILE A 229 1.72 -5.43 11.21
N LEU A 230 0.41 -5.18 11.08
CA LEU A 230 -0.12 -3.85 10.73
C LEU A 230 0.13 -2.82 11.83
N VAL A 231 -0.09 -3.21 13.08
CA VAL A 231 0.10 -2.32 14.25
C VAL A 231 1.59 -1.99 14.40
N ILE A 232 2.47 -3.00 14.28
CA ILE A 232 3.92 -2.80 14.25
C ILE A 232 4.32 -1.89 13.08
N GLN A 233 3.84 -2.15 11.87
CA GLN A 233 4.25 -1.41 10.67
C GLN A 233 4.00 0.11 10.81
N GLY A 234 2.86 0.50 11.41
CA GLY A 234 2.57 1.91 11.68
C GLY A 234 3.29 2.50 12.91
N SER A 235 3.46 1.71 13.99
CA SER A 235 3.94 2.22 15.29
C SER A 235 5.45 2.07 15.53
N LEU A 236 6.11 1.08 14.93
CA LEU A 236 7.52 0.76 15.16
C LEU A 236 8.48 1.94 14.84
N PRO A 237 8.32 2.70 13.74
CA PRO A 237 9.17 3.85 13.48
C PRO A 237 9.05 4.92 14.58
N LEU A 238 7.83 5.18 15.06
CA LEU A 238 7.57 6.14 16.14
C LEU A 238 8.18 5.68 17.48
N LEU A 239 8.01 4.40 17.80
CA LEU A 239 8.57 3.80 19.03
C LEU A 239 10.09 3.77 19.02
N LEU A 240 10.73 3.41 17.89
CA LEU A 240 12.19 3.47 17.74
C LEU A 240 12.71 4.89 17.85
N MET A 241 12.04 5.88 17.25
CA MET A 241 12.42 7.29 17.39
C MET A 241 12.35 7.73 18.85
N LEU A 242 11.23 7.46 19.54
CA LEU A 242 11.04 7.81 20.95
C LEU A 242 12.10 7.15 21.86
N SER A 243 12.43 5.88 21.60
CA SER A 243 13.43 5.13 22.36
C SER A 243 14.85 5.69 22.18
N LEU A 244 15.17 6.17 20.98
CA LEU A 244 16.48 6.75 20.66
C LEU A 244 16.62 8.21 21.12
N VAL A 245 15.54 8.98 21.29
CA VAL A 245 15.60 10.37 21.82
C VAL A 245 16.36 10.43 23.16
N PHE A 246 16.13 9.48 24.06
CA PHE A 246 16.88 9.43 25.32
C PHE A 246 18.39 9.26 25.10
N THR A 247 18.81 8.45 24.12
CA THR A 247 20.23 8.29 23.79
C THR A 247 20.82 9.58 23.20
N ALA A 248 20.07 10.27 22.33
CA ALA A 248 20.47 11.54 21.73
C ALA A 248 20.65 12.66 22.79
N LEU A 249 19.72 12.78 23.74
CA LEU A 249 19.81 13.73 24.85
C LEU A 249 21.06 13.48 25.72
N ASN A 250 21.41 12.22 25.98
CA ASN A 250 22.63 11.87 26.71
C ASN A 250 23.92 12.18 25.94
N ILE A 251 23.92 12.00 24.60
CA ILE A 251 25.03 12.40 23.73
C ILE A 251 25.25 13.92 23.79
N VAL A 252 24.17 14.71 23.63
CA VAL A 252 24.23 16.18 23.72
C VAL A 252 24.73 16.62 25.10
N ARG A 253 24.20 16.05 26.17
CA ARG A 253 24.61 16.35 27.56
C ARG A 253 26.11 16.12 27.78
N ASP A 254 26.65 14.99 27.35
CA ASP A 254 28.07 14.65 27.48
C ASP A 254 28.97 15.65 26.73
N ILE A 255 28.59 16.02 25.50
CA ILE A 255 29.33 16.99 24.66
C ILE A 255 29.27 18.40 25.28
N VAL A 256 28.10 18.82 25.77
CA VAL A 256 27.92 20.11 26.44
C VAL A 256 28.73 20.17 27.74
N TYR A 257 28.70 19.11 28.55
CA TYR A 257 29.47 19.04 29.80
C TYR A 257 31.00 19.09 29.58
N GLU A 258 31.51 18.45 28.52
CA GLU A 258 32.93 18.57 28.16
C GLU A 258 33.30 19.99 27.68
N LYS A 259 32.39 20.66 26.96
CA LYS A 259 32.54 22.06 26.55
C LYS A 259 32.50 23.03 27.73
N GLU A 260 31.53 22.88 28.63
CA GLU A 260 31.35 23.71 29.83
C GLU A 260 32.61 23.71 30.70
N LYS A 261 33.16 22.51 30.96
CA LYS A 261 34.42 22.34 31.70
C LYS A 261 35.69 22.70 30.90
N LYS A 262 35.55 23.18 29.66
CA LYS A 262 36.64 23.56 28.73
C LYS A 262 37.69 22.45 28.52
N LEU A 263 37.35 21.19 28.80
CA LEU A 263 38.29 20.07 28.78
C LEU A 263 38.86 19.83 27.37
N LYS A 264 38.03 20.05 26.33
CA LYS A 264 38.46 19.98 24.93
C LYS A 264 39.56 20.98 24.60
N GLU A 265 39.44 22.23 25.05
CA GLU A 265 40.45 23.26 24.78
C GLU A 265 41.74 23.03 25.60
N SER A 266 41.62 22.56 26.84
CA SER A 266 42.77 22.11 27.65
C SER A 266 43.56 21.00 26.94
N MET A 267 42.90 19.96 26.45
CA MET A 267 43.55 18.87 25.70
C MET A 267 44.12 19.33 24.35
N LYS A 268 43.50 20.33 23.70
CA LYS A 268 44.02 20.96 22.48
C LYS A 268 45.30 21.76 22.74
N MET A 269 45.39 22.48 23.86
CA MET A 269 46.64 23.13 24.31
C MET A 269 47.75 22.11 24.62
N MET A 270 47.39 20.89 25.07
CA MET A 270 48.31 19.75 25.21
C MET A 270 48.71 19.09 23.87
N GLY A 271 48.32 19.65 22.72
CA GLY A 271 48.74 19.18 21.40
C GLY A 271 47.87 18.09 20.76
N LEU A 272 46.65 17.85 21.24
CA LEU A 272 45.69 16.99 20.53
C LEU A 272 44.99 17.72 19.39
N SER A 273 44.85 17.05 18.23
CA SER A 273 44.10 17.59 17.10
C SER A 273 42.58 17.55 17.33
N GLY A 274 41.86 18.60 16.94
CA GLY A 274 40.42 18.73 17.20
C GLY A 274 39.54 17.63 16.55
N TRP A 275 39.99 17.04 15.44
CA TRP A 275 39.31 15.93 14.76
C TRP A 275 39.34 14.62 15.57
N LEU A 276 40.46 14.32 16.25
CA LEU A 276 40.59 13.12 17.08
C LEU A 276 39.55 13.08 18.20
N HIS A 277 39.19 14.23 18.78
CA HIS A 277 38.12 14.33 19.77
C HIS A 277 36.76 13.94 19.19
N TRP A 278 36.39 14.45 18.02
CA TRP A 278 35.12 14.12 17.37
C TRP A 278 35.07 12.64 16.99
N LEU A 279 36.16 12.09 16.45
CA LEU A 279 36.26 10.67 16.13
C LEU A 279 36.13 9.78 17.38
N ALA A 280 36.77 10.15 18.50
CA ALA A 280 36.67 9.40 19.75
C ALA A 280 35.27 9.45 20.39
N TRP A 281 34.55 10.56 20.23
CA TRP A 281 33.13 10.65 20.63
C TRP A 281 32.24 9.81 19.72
N PHE A 282 32.42 9.90 18.40
CA PHE A 282 31.69 9.09 17.42
C PHE A 282 31.88 7.59 17.70
N THR A 283 33.12 7.11 17.79
CA THR A 283 33.42 5.69 18.03
C THR A 283 32.84 5.18 19.35
N LYS A 284 32.89 5.98 20.43
CA LYS A 284 32.26 5.65 21.73
C LYS A 284 30.76 5.37 21.55
N TYR A 285 30.03 6.27 20.90
CA TYR A 285 28.58 6.14 20.76
C TYR A 285 28.16 5.16 19.67
N PHE A 286 28.96 5.00 18.61
CA PHE A 286 28.72 4.02 17.56
C PHE A 286 28.79 2.59 18.12
N ILE A 287 29.85 2.25 18.88
CA ILE A 287 29.97 0.94 19.54
C ILE A 287 28.81 0.73 20.52
N PHE A 288 28.46 1.75 21.30
CA PHE A 288 27.35 1.69 22.25
C PHE A 288 26.00 1.42 21.56
N LEU A 289 25.68 2.18 20.50
CA LEU A 289 24.45 2.01 19.73
C LEU A 289 24.41 0.67 19.00
N LEU A 290 25.54 0.20 18.49
CA LEU A 290 25.68 -1.12 17.86
C LEU A 290 25.36 -2.25 18.83
N ILE A 291 25.81 -2.16 20.09
CA ILE A 291 25.45 -3.13 21.14
C ILE A 291 23.95 -3.06 21.45
N THR A 292 23.40 -1.86 21.67
CA THR A 292 21.96 -1.73 21.99
C THR A 292 21.06 -2.21 20.85
N MET A 293 21.43 -1.93 19.60
CA MET A 293 20.65 -2.32 18.43
C MET A 293 20.86 -3.80 18.07
N GLY A 294 22.05 -4.36 18.33
CA GLY A 294 22.28 -5.80 18.26
C GLY A 294 21.37 -6.57 19.23
N LEU A 295 21.34 -6.15 20.50
CA LEU A 295 20.39 -6.70 21.49
C LEU A 295 18.93 -6.54 21.04
N ALA A 296 18.55 -5.35 20.54
CA ALA A 296 17.22 -5.11 19.98
C ALA A 296 16.85 -6.10 18.86
N THR A 297 17.75 -6.31 17.90
CA THR A 297 17.52 -7.26 16.81
C THR A 297 17.42 -8.70 17.31
N ILE A 298 18.22 -9.10 18.31
CA ILE A 298 18.09 -10.42 18.93
C ILE A 298 16.68 -10.57 19.52
N PHE A 299 16.20 -9.63 20.33
CA PHE A 299 14.85 -9.66 20.90
C PHE A 299 13.73 -9.75 19.84
N PHE A 300 13.88 -9.09 18.68
CA PHE A 300 12.92 -9.22 17.58
C PHE A 300 13.01 -10.55 16.81
N THR A 301 14.18 -11.20 16.80
CA THR A 301 14.40 -12.48 16.09
C THR A 301 14.17 -13.73 16.93
N VAL A 302 13.98 -13.60 18.26
CA VAL A 302 13.58 -14.71 19.12
C VAL A 302 12.22 -15.23 18.65
N LYS A 303 12.21 -16.47 18.17
CA LYS A 303 10.96 -17.19 17.87
C LYS A 303 10.22 -17.46 19.18
N TYR A 304 9.03 -16.90 19.32
CA TYR A 304 8.06 -17.37 20.30
C TYR A 304 7.39 -18.63 19.77
N ASN A 305 7.24 -19.65 20.62
CA ASN A 305 6.40 -20.81 20.31
C ASN A 305 4.92 -20.39 20.28
N ASP A 306 4.05 -21.17 19.65
CA ASP A 306 2.60 -20.91 19.48
C ASP A 306 1.84 -20.67 20.80
N ASN A 307 2.44 -21.06 21.93
CA ASN A 307 1.94 -20.85 23.29
C ASN A 307 2.42 -19.57 23.98
N GLY A 308 3.18 -18.69 23.32
CA GLY A 308 3.66 -17.42 23.87
C GLY A 308 4.79 -17.55 24.90
N GLN A 309 5.43 -18.71 25.00
CA GLN A 309 6.56 -18.97 25.90
C GLN A 309 7.89 -18.96 25.15
N CYS A 310 8.94 -18.47 25.81
CA CYS A 310 10.32 -18.71 25.39
C CYS A 310 10.67 -20.21 25.54
N PRO A 311 11.59 -20.74 24.72
CA PRO A 311 12.10 -22.10 24.88
C PRO A 311 12.90 -22.31 26.18
#